data_AF-A0A0U2LMZ3-F1
#
_entry.id   AF-A0A0U2LMZ3-F1
#
_cell.length_a   1.000
_cell.length_b   1.000
_cell.length_c   1.000
_cell.angle_alpha   90.00
_cell.angle_beta   90.00
_cell.angle_gamma   90.00
#
_symmetry.space_group_name_H-M   'P 1'
#
loop_
_entity.id
_entity.type
_entity.pdbx_description
1 polymer ?
#
loop_
_entity_poly.entity_id
_entity_poly.type
_entity_poly.pdbx_seq_one_letter_code
_entity_poly.pdbx_strand_id
1 'polypeptide(L)'
;MQVCRAEMGNASHFRCPYHGWTYSNTGSLVGVPAGKDAYGNQLKKSDWNLRPMPNLATYKGLIFGSLDPNADSLEDYLGDMKFYLDIVLDRSEAGLQVVGAPQRWVVDANWKLGADNFVGDAYHTMMTHRSM
;
A
#
# COMPACT_ATOMS: atom_id res chain seq x y z
N MET A 1 -9.82 -8.71 13.81
CA MET A 1 -10.96 -8.01 13.17
C MET A 1 -10.45 -6.82 12.41
N GLN A 2 -10.83 -6.66 11.13
CA GLN A 2 -10.40 -5.52 10.30
C GLN A 2 -11.14 -4.24 10.71
N VAL A 3 -10.44 -3.11 10.74
CA VAL A 3 -11.03 -1.79 11.01
C VAL A 3 -11.63 -1.14 9.76
N CYS A 4 -11.27 -1.63 8.57
CA CYS A 4 -11.87 -1.30 7.28
C CYS A 4 -12.05 -2.60 6.48
N ARG A 5 -13.24 -2.79 5.91
CA ARG A 5 -13.57 -3.95 5.05
C ARG A 5 -13.90 -3.55 3.61
N ALA A 6 -14.01 -2.25 3.35
CA ALA A 6 -14.18 -1.71 2.01
C ALA A 6 -12.82 -1.68 1.29
N GLU A 7 -12.84 -1.81 -0.03
CA GLU A 7 -11.60 -1.82 -0.84
C GLU A 7 -11.08 -0.40 -1.11
N MET A 8 -11.98 0.59 -1.17
CA MET A 8 -11.66 2.02 -1.30
C MET A 8 -12.80 2.87 -0.74
N GLY A 9 -12.52 4.14 -0.42
CA GLY A 9 -13.49 5.09 0.10
C GLY A 9 -12.82 6.34 0.68
N ASN A 10 -13.62 7.22 1.28
CA ASN A 10 -13.13 8.40 2.01
C ASN A 10 -13.68 8.37 3.45
N ALA A 11 -12.80 8.47 4.43
CA ALA A 11 -13.17 8.49 5.85
C ALA A 11 -12.15 9.25 6.69
N SER A 12 -12.62 10.00 7.67
CA SER A 12 -11.76 10.63 8.69
C SER A 12 -11.38 9.68 9.83
N HIS A 13 -12.14 8.59 10.00
CA HIS A 13 -11.99 7.63 11.08
C HIS A 13 -12.31 6.20 10.64
N PHE A 14 -11.67 5.23 11.28
CA PHE A 14 -11.94 3.81 11.15
C PHE A 14 -12.42 3.26 12.49
N ARG A 15 -13.62 2.66 12.51
CA ARG A 15 -14.23 2.14 13.73
C ARG A 15 -14.28 0.61 13.68
N CYS A 16 -13.59 -0.04 14.61
CA CYS A 16 -13.56 -1.48 14.71
C CYS A 16 -14.97 -2.04 14.96
N PRO A 17 -15.50 -2.94 14.11
CA PRO A 17 -16.85 -3.46 14.25
C PRO A 17 -17.03 -4.39 15.46
N TYR A 18 -15.95 -4.81 16.11
CA TYR A 18 -16.04 -5.72 17.25
C TYR A 18 -16.43 -5.00 18.55
N HIS A 19 -15.60 -4.05 18.99
CA HIS A 19 -15.78 -3.35 20.28
C HIS A 19 -15.83 -1.83 20.13
N GLY A 20 -15.91 -1.31 18.90
CA GLY A 20 -16.09 0.11 18.63
C GLY A 20 -14.89 1.02 18.92
N TRP A 21 -13.68 0.47 19.10
CA TRP A 21 -12.47 1.29 19.13
C TRP A 21 -12.37 2.11 17.85
N THR A 22 -12.16 3.41 18.01
CA THR A 22 -12.17 4.39 16.93
C THR A 22 -10.78 4.95 16.73
N TYR A 23 -10.28 4.80 15.52
CA TYR A 23 -8.98 5.30 15.09
C TYR A 23 -9.19 6.47 14.14
N SER A 24 -8.42 7.54 14.28
CA SER A 24 -8.33 8.57 13.23
C SER A 24 -7.64 7.96 12.00
N ASN A 25 -7.88 8.52 10.81
CA ASN A 25 -7.14 8.18 9.59
C ASN A 25 -5.62 8.49 9.67
N THR A 26 -5.18 9.19 10.72
CA THR A 26 -3.77 9.34 11.12
C THR A 26 -3.19 8.09 11.81
N GLY A 27 -4.02 7.07 12.10
CA GLY A 27 -3.65 5.87 12.84
C GLY A 27 -3.82 5.97 14.36
N SER A 28 -4.04 7.17 14.90
CA SER A 28 -4.17 7.38 16.35
C SER A 28 -5.45 6.74 16.92
N LEU A 29 -5.35 6.03 18.04
CA LEU A 29 -6.51 5.57 18.80
C LEU A 29 -7.16 6.76 19.54
N VAL A 30 -8.29 7.25 19.03
CA VAL A 30 -8.95 8.46 19.55
C VAL A 30 -10.11 8.17 20.48
N GLY A 31 -10.75 6.99 20.36
CA GLY A 31 -11.93 6.65 21.15
C GLY A 31 -12.00 5.17 21.51
N VAL A 32 -12.31 4.89 22.78
CA VAL A 32 -12.54 3.55 23.31
C VAL A 32 -13.85 3.56 24.10
N PRO A 33 -14.88 2.79 23.68
CA PRO A 33 -16.11 2.66 24.46
C PRO A 33 -15.83 2.16 25.88
N ALA A 34 -16.62 2.63 26.86
CA ALA A 34 -16.47 2.33 28.28
C ALA A 34 -15.05 2.59 28.84
N GLY A 35 -14.33 3.59 28.32
CA GLY A 35 -12.99 3.94 28.80
C GLY A 35 -12.90 4.20 30.30
N LYS A 36 -13.95 4.78 30.90
CA LYS A 36 -14.08 4.93 32.36
C LYS A 36 -14.58 3.65 33.02
N ASP A 37 -15.72 3.12 32.56
CA ASP A 37 -16.44 2.06 33.29
C ASP A 37 -15.76 0.68 33.22
N ALA A 38 -15.08 0.36 32.12
CA ALA A 38 -14.37 -0.91 31.93
C ALA A 38 -12.86 -0.78 32.12
N TYR A 39 -12.26 0.34 31.71
CA TYR A 39 -10.80 0.54 31.76
C TYR A 39 -10.34 1.48 32.89
N GLY A 40 -11.24 2.06 33.68
CA GLY A 40 -10.87 2.95 34.79
C GLY A 40 -10.05 4.18 34.36
N ASN A 41 -10.16 4.59 33.08
CA ASN A 41 -9.29 5.57 32.42
C ASN A 41 -7.77 5.25 32.46
N GLN A 42 -7.40 3.99 32.73
CA GLN A 42 -5.99 3.57 32.81
C GLN A 42 -5.39 3.20 31.45
N LEU A 43 -6.23 3.02 30.42
CA LEU A 43 -5.76 2.71 29.07
C LEU A 43 -5.07 3.93 28.44
N LYS A 44 -3.75 3.86 28.32
CA LYS A 44 -2.95 4.85 27.58
C LYS A 44 -3.10 4.65 26.08
N LYS A 45 -4.08 5.33 25.48
CA LYS A 45 -4.48 5.15 24.07
C LYS A 45 -3.32 5.25 23.06
N SER A 46 -2.34 6.12 23.29
CA SER A 46 -1.19 6.32 22.39
C SER A 46 -0.36 5.06 22.17
N ASP A 47 -0.37 4.13 23.13
CA ASP A 47 0.41 2.89 23.06
C ASP A 47 -0.31 1.82 22.20
N TRP A 48 -1.53 2.12 21.74
CA TRP A 48 -2.41 1.23 20.98
C TRP A 48 -2.89 1.83 19.66
N ASN A 49 -2.09 2.71 19.07
CA ASN A 49 -2.34 3.21 17.71
C ASN A 49 -2.28 2.07 16.68
N LEU A 50 -2.82 2.31 15.48
CA LEU A 50 -2.57 1.41 14.35
C LEU A 50 -1.07 1.30 14.11
N ARG A 51 -0.60 0.07 13.88
CA ARG A 51 0.83 -0.18 13.59
C ARG A 51 1.17 0.46 12.24
N PRO A 52 2.16 1.37 12.17
CA PRO A 52 2.54 1.98 10.91
C PRO A 52 3.29 0.98 10.02
N MET A 53 3.34 1.27 8.72
CA MET A 53 4.34 0.68 7.83
C MET A 53 5.72 1.18 8.29
N PRO A 54 6.69 0.30 8.60
CA PRO A 54 7.99 0.73 9.16
C PRO A 54 8.74 1.74 8.30
N ASN A 55 8.76 1.51 6.98
CA ASN A 55 9.29 2.45 5.99
C ASN A 55 8.25 2.70 4.91
N LEU A 56 7.84 3.96 4.73
CA LEU A 56 6.87 4.38 3.72
C LEU A 56 7.47 5.56 2.94
N ALA A 57 7.57 5.43 1.62
CA ALA A 57 8.15 6.44 0.76
C ALA A 57 7.41 6.53 -0.57
N THR A 58 7.60 7.63 -1.29
CA THR A 58 6.99 7.86 -2.59
C THR A 58 8.05 8.19 -3.64
N TYR A 59 7.83 7.75 -4.87
CA TYR A 59 8.63 8.12 -6.04
C TYR A 59 7.71 8.44 -7.21
N LYS A 60 7.70 9.70 -7.68
CA LYS A 60 6.89 10.17 -8.82
C LYS A 60 5.41 9.71 -8.77
N GLY A 61 4.80 9.76 -7.58
CA GLY A 61 3.40 9.38 -7.34
C GLY A 61 3.16 7.89 -7.02
N LEU A 62 4.16 7.02 -7.19
CA LEU A 62 4.11 5.63 -6.73
C LEU A 62 4.43 5.57 -5.24
N ILE A 63 3.61 4.87 -4.45
CA ILE A 63 3.76 4.71 -3.00
C ILE A 63 4.29 3.30 -2.71
N PHE A 64 5.42 3.20 -2.01
CA PHE A 64 6.05 1.94 -1.62
C PHE A 64 6.17 1.81 -0.11
N GLY A 65 6.14 0.57 0.38
CA GLY A 65 6.34 0.24 1.79
C GLY A 65 7.35 -0.89 1.97
N SER A 66 8.21 -0.78 2.98
CA SER A 66 9.11 -1.84 3.44
C SER A 66 8.78 -2.22 4.87
N LEU A 67 8.74 -3.55 5.12
CA LEU A 67 8.57 -4.11 6.46
C LEU A 67 9.87 -4.07 7.28
N ASP A 68 11.02 -3.85 6.65
CA ASP A 68 12.30 -3.69 7.33
C ASP A 68 12.49 -2.21 7.71
N PRO A 69 12.55 -1.87 9.02
CA PRO A 69 12.81 -0.51 9.47
C PRO A 69 14.23 -0.02 9.12
N ASN A 70 15.15 -0.93 8.80
CA ASN A 70 16.53 -0.61 8.44
C ASN A 70 16.81 -0.74 6.95
N ALA A 71 15.77 -0.87 6.12
CA ALA A 71 15.93 -0.88 4.67
C ALA A 71 16.58 0.42 4.18
N ASP A 72 17.32 0.31 3.07
CA ASP A 72 17.79 1.47 2.32
C ASP A 72 16.61 2.37 1.92
N SER A 73 16.90 3.63 1.63
CA SER A 73 15.87 4.55 1.15
C SER A 73 15.28 4.02 -0.18
N LEU A 74 14.02 4.36 -0.45
CA LEU A 74 13.39 3.98 -1.74
C LEU A 74 14.22 4.47 -2.93
N GLU A 75 14.82 5.65 -2.80
CA GLU A 75 15.65 6.24 -3.83
C GLU A 75 16.95 5.46 -4.09
N ASP A 76 17.57 4.92 -3.04
CA ASP A 76 18.78 4.11 -3.15
C ASP A 76 18.44 2.70 -3.67
N TYR A 77 17.33 2.12 -3.20
CA TYR A 77 16.83 0.84 -3.70
C TYR A 77 16.51 0.89 -5.20
N LEU A 78 15.89 1.97 -5.67
CA LEU A 78 15.63 2.16 -7.10
C LEU A 78 16.93 2.42 -7.89
N GLY A 79 17.90 3.11 -7.29
CA GLY A 79 19.21 3.36 -7.89
C GLY A 79 19.10 3.98 -9.29
N ASP A 80 19.85 3.45 -10.24
CA ASP A 80 19.86 3.93 -11.63
C ASP A 80 18.54 3.68 -12.37
N MET A 81 17.66 2.80 -11.87
CA MET A 81 16.35 2.57 -12.48
C MET A 81 15.49 3.84 -12.47
N LYS A 82 15.76 4.77 -11.54
CA LYS A 82 15.11 6.09 -11.47
C LYS A 82 15.15 6.83 -12.80
N PHE A 83 16.27 6.80 -13.51
CA PHE A 83 16.41 7.43 -14.82
C PHE A 83 15.35 6.92 -15.82
N TYR A 84 15.14 5.61 -15.87
CA TYR A 84 14.17 4.99 -16.77
C TYR A 84 12.73 5.19 -16.29
N LEU A 85 12.51 5.23 -14.98
CA LEU A 85 11.19 5.51 -14.40
C LEU A 85 10.74 6.94 -14.73
N ASP A 86 11.64 7.92 -14.71
CA ASP A 86 11.30 9.31 -15.01
C ASP A 86 10.79 9.47 -16.45
N ILE A 87 11.38 8.75 -17.41
CA ILE A 87 10.91 8.70 -18.81
C ILE A 87 9.45 8.21 -18.89
N VAL A 88 9.01 7.37 -17.94
CA VAL A 88 7.65 6.82 -17.93
C VAL A 88 6.67 7.66 -17.10
N LEU A 89 7.10 8.08 -15.91
CA LEU A 89 6.22 8.60 -14.87
C LEU A 89 6.15 10.13 -14.83
N ASP A 90 7.18 10.82 -15.30
CA ASP A 90 7.38 12.27 -15.08
C ASP A 90 7.32 13.10 -16.37
N ARG A 91 6.45 12.69 -17.31
CA ARG A 91 6.35 13.33 -18.64
C ARG A 91 5.48 14.58 -18.70
N SER A 92 4.67 14.84 -17.67
CA SER A 92 3.70 15.93 -17.66
C SER A 92 3.70 16.65 -16.33
N GLU A 93 3.50 17.97 -16.36
CA GLU A 93 3.43 18.79 -15.14
C GLU A 93 2.32 18.34 -14.18
N ALA A 94 1.20 17.84 -14.72
CA ALA A 94 0.09 17.31 -13.94
C ALA A 94 0.33 15.89 -13.39
N GLY A 95 1.42 15.22 -13.80
CA GLY A 95 1.70 13.82 -13.47
C GLY A 95 0.72 12.82 -14.11
N LEU A 96 0.85 11.55 -13.70
CA LEU A 96 -0.05 10.46 -14.11
C LEU A 96 -1.24 10.31 -13.15
N GLN A 97 -2.35 9.82 -13.68
CA GLN A 97 -3.50 9.37 -12.89
C GLN A 97 -3.87 7.92 -13.24
N VAL A 98 -4.28 7.18 -12.22
CA VAL A 98 -4.91 5.86 -12.40
C VAL A 98 -6.37 6.07 -12.81
N VAL A 99 -6.79 5.41 -13.88
CA VAL A 99 -8.18 5.45 -14.35
C VAL A 99 -8.97 4.32 -13.70
N GLY A 100 -9.96 4.68 -12.87
CA GLY A 100 -10.83 3.72 -12.21
C GLY A 100 -10.12 2.86 -11.15
N ALA A 101 -10.58 1.63 -10.98
CA ALA A 101 -10.03 0.64 -10.06
C ALA A 101 -9.26 -0.45 -10.84
N PRO A 102 -8.30 -1.15 -10.21
CA PRO A 102 -7.56 -2.22 -10.86
C PRO A 102 -8.45 -3.43 -11.13
N GLN A 103 -8.17 -4.14 -12.22
CA GLN A 103 -8.71 -5.49 -12.45
C GLN A 103 -8.03 -6.48 -11.50
N ARG A 104 -8.80 -7.39 -10.89
CA ARG A 104 -8.32 -8.33 -9.87
C ARG A 104 -8.88 -9.73 -10.12
N TRP A 105 -8.00 -10.71 -10.24
CA TRP A 105 -8.34 -12.12 -10.38
C TRP A 105 -7.23 -13.00 -9.78
N VAL A 106 -7.52 -14.28 -9.60
CA VAL A 106 -6.54 -15.27 -9.11
C VAL A 106 -6.03 -16.07 -10.31
N VAL A 107 -4.71 -16.27 -10.36
CA VAL A 107 -4.04 -17.16 -11.31
C VAL A 107 -3.26 -18.19 -10.51
N ASP A 108 -3.41 -19.47 -10.86
CA ASP A 108 -2.73 -20.58 -10.21
C ASP A 108 -1.28 -20.72 -10.71
N ALA A 109 -0.49 -19.67 -10.48
CA ALA A 109 0.89 -19.54 -10.91
C ALA A 109 1.75 -18.92 -9.81
N ASN A 110 3.05 -19.22 -9.80
CA ASN A 110 3.96 -18.51 -8.90
C ASN A 110 4.14 -17.07 -9.40
N TRP A 111 4.11 -16.10 -8.47
CA TRP A 111 4.26 -14.67 -8.80
C TRP A 111 5.54 -14.35 -9.58
N LYS A 112 6.60 -15.16 -9.42
CA LYS A 112 7.87 -14.98 -10.15
C LYS A 112 7.75 -15.15 -11.66
N LEU A 113 6.78 -15.93 -12.15
CA LEU A 113 6.62 -16.16 -13.60
C LEU A 113 6.24 -14.87 -14.34
N GLY A 114 5.33 -14.09 -13.78
CA GLY A 114 4.98 -12.77 -14.33
C GLY A 114 6.14 -11.77 -14.21
N ALA A 115 6.85 -11.79 -13.08
CA ALA A 115 8.01 -10.92 -12.88
C ALA A 115 9.14 -11.20 -13.88
N ASP A 116 9.49 -12.47 -14.09
CA ASP A 116 10.51 -12.91 -15.05
C ASP A 116 10.14 -12.58 -16.49
N ASN A 117 8.88 -12.83 -16.88
CA ASN A 117 8.41 -12.50 -18.21
C ASN A 117 8.54 -10.99 -18.53
N PHE A 118 8.08 -10.12 -17.62
CA PHE A 118 8.04 -8.68 -17.86
C PHE A 118 9.37 -7.96 -17.67
N VAL A 119 10.33 -8.52 -16.92
CA VAL A 119 11.63 -7.86 -16.72
C VAL A 119 12.50 -7.91 -17.98
N GLY A 120 12.28 -8.86 -18.91
CA GLY A 120 13.08 -8.90 -20.14
C GLY A 120 12.71 -9.93 -21.22
N ASP A 121 11.67 -10.74 -21.07
CA ASP A 121 11.36 -11.78 -22.07
C ASP A 121 10.56 -11.20 -23.24
N ALA A 122 11.23 -10.53 -24.17
CA ALA A 122 10.64 -10.23 -25.47
C ALA A 122 10.62 -11.46 -26.42
N TYR A 123 11.37 -12.52 -26.08
CA TYR A 123 11.54 -13.70 -26.91
C TYR A 123 10.23 -14.50 -27.07
N HIS A 124 9.44 -14.60 -26.00
CA HIS A 124 8.16 -15.32 -26.02
C HIS A 124 7.15 -14.72 -27.02
N THR A 125 7.31 -13.45 -27.41
CA THR A 125 6.38 -12.70 -28.27
C THR A 125 6.02 -13.47 -29.54
N MET A 126 7.01 -14.04 -30.23
CA MET A 126 6.79 -14.68 -31.54
C MET A 126 5.94 -15.95 -31.48
N MET A 127 6.02 -16.70 -30.37
CA MET A 127 5.33 -17.98 -30.23
C MET A 127 4.06 -17.82 -29.40
N THR A 128 4.16 -17.22 -28.21
CA THR A 128 3.03 -17.06 -27.29
C THR A 128 1.95 -16.16 -27.87
N HIS A 129 2.34 -15.11 -28.60
CA HIS A 129 1.40 -14.19 -29.26
C HIS A 129 1.27 -14.45 -30.76
N ARG A 130 1.60 -15.66 -31.25
CA ARG A 130 1.59 -15.97 -32.69
C ARG A 130 0.24 -15.71 -33.39
N SER A 131 -0.85 -15.83 -32.65
CA SER A 131 -2.21 -15.63 -33.17
C SER A 131 -2.71 -14.18 -33.08
N MET A 132 -1.99 -13.30 -32.38
CA MET A 132 -2.29 -11.87 -32.30
C MET A 132 -1.83 -11.18 -33.58
#